data_AF-A0A962Z6Y6-F1
#
_entry.id   AF-A0A962Z6Y6-F1
#
_cell.length_a   1.000
_cell.length_b   1.000
_cell.length_c   1.000
_cell.angle_alpha   90.00
_cell.angle_beta   90.00
_cell.angle_gamma   90.00
#
_symmetry.space_group_name_H-M   'P 1'
#
loop_
_entity.id
_entity.type
_entity.pdbx_description
1 polymer ?
#
loop_
_entity_poly.entity_id
_entity_poly.type
_entity_poly.pdbx_seq_one_letter_code
_entity_poly.pdbx_strand_id
1 'polypeptide(L)'
;AHRRPVLWLVLAAAPASLMNIAFAQNGFWMAALIAGGLLRLERAPVLAGILIGLATIKPQLELLIPQVLVLARAWIPLAIATATAAFMALASLFWLGDGVWLAWFSALDLMAAETSRHVASLAPWLASVPAAMLASGLAGPPVWIAQLALIAGVGSLLLAIARTGNRRALVAAGLLATLAATPFSYVYDSVLALPAIILAFPSLAGPTSTSLGRVTLTALWFAPFLSIEFMPSGLPALPVTAVAVAILLYLETRGASDPLLPVGKTGSA
;
A
#
# COMPACT_ATOMS: atom_id res chain seq x y z
N ALA A 1 12.25 2.83 28.34
CA ALA A 1 13.43 2.69 27.45
C ALA A 1 13.56 1.29 26.81
N HIS A 2 13.36 0.20 27.57
CA HIS A 2 13.59 -1.19 27.11
C HIS A 2 12.68 -1.76 26.01
N ARG A 3 11.56 -1.11 25.65
CA ARG A 3 10.64 -1.62 24.60
C ARG A 3 11.09 -1.32 23.17
N ARG A 4 11.96 -0.31 22.98
CA ARG A 4 12.49 0.09 21.67
C ARG A 4 13.36 -0.98 21.00
N PRO A 5 14.35 -1.61 21.69
CA PRO A 5 15.16 -2.66 21.06
C PRO A 5 14.33 -3.89 20.66
N VAL A 6 13.35 -4.29 21.49
CA VAL A 6 12.44 -5.40 21.17
C VAL A 6 11.61 -5.08 19.92
N LEU A 7 11.07 -3.86 19.80
CA LEU A 7 10.33 -3.45 18.60
C LEU A 7 11.20 -3.50 17.34
N TRP A 8 12.44 -3.03 17.40
CA TRP A 8 13.35 -3.10 16.25
C TRP A 8 13.68 -4.54 15.86
N LEU A 9 13.89 -5.42 16.83
CA LEU A 9 14.10 -6.85 16.57
C LEU A 9 12.86 -7.49 15.93
N VAL A 10 11.66 -7.19 16.43
CA VAL A 10 10.40 -7.68 15.87
C VAL A 10 10.20 -7.20 14.43
N LEU A 11 10.50 -5.93 14.14
CA LEU A 11 10.41 -5.39 12.78
C LEU A 11 11.47 -5.98 11.85
N ALA A 12 12.69 -6.19 12.33
CA ALA A 12 13.76 -6.83 11.54
C ALA A 12 13.43 -8.30 11.23
N ALA A 13 12.81 -9.01 12.17
CA ALA A 13 12.38 -10.40 12.02
C ALA A 13 11.00 -10.55 11.33
N ALA A 14 10.35 -9.45 10.94
CA ALA A 14 9.04 -9.50 10.29
C ALA A 14 9.12 -10.25 8.95
N PRO A 15 8.11 -11.06 8.56
CA PRO A 15 8.11 -11.78 7.28
C PRO A 15 8.42 -10.88 6.08
N ALA A 16 7.85 -9.67 6.05
CA ALA A 16 8.11 -8.69 5.01
C ALA A 16 9.58 -8.24 4.94
N SER A 17 10.19 -7.99 6.10
CA SER A 17 11.61 -7.63 6.22
C SER A 17 12.51 -8.76 5.74
N LEU A 18 12.21 -10.00 6.15
CA LEU A 18 12.96 -11.19 5.74
C LEU A 18 12.89 -11.40 4.23
N MET A 19 11.72 -11.25 3.61
CA MET A 19 11.60 -11.31 2.15
C MET A 19 12.41 -10.21 1.48
N ASN A 20 12.37 -8.98 1.98
CA ASN A 20 13.13 -7.91 1.36
C ASN A 20 14.65 -8.14 1.41
N ILE A 21 15.15 -8.63 2.55
CA ILE A 21 16.56 -9.00 2.74
C ILE A 21 16.94 -10.18 1.85
N ALA A 22 16.13 -11.24 1.83
CA ALA A 22 16.39 -12.45 1.07
C ALA A 22 16.50 -12.17 -0.44
N PHE A 23 15.71 -11.23 -0.95
CA PHE A 23 15.74 -10.81 -2.36
C PHE A 23 16.76 -9.69 -2.65
N ALA A 24 17.46 -9.16 -1.63
CA ALA A 24 18.36 -8.01 -1.74
C ALA A 24 17.70 -6.79 -2.42
N GLN A 25 16.46 -6.49 -2.03
CA GLN A 25 15.61 -5.49 -2.69
C GLN A 25 15.55 -4.15 -1.93
N ASN A 26 15.03 -3.12 -2.60
CA ASN A 26 14.98 -1.75 -2.08
C ASN A 26 13.71 -1.41 -1.26
N GLY A 27 13.03 -2.41 -0.71
CA GLY A 27 11.69 -2.23 -0.13
C GLY A 27 11.70 -1.38 1.15
N PHE A 28 12.75 -1.47 1.96
CA PHE A 28 12.95 -0.57 3.09
C PHE A 28 13.06 0.90 2.68
N TRP A 29 13.75 1.16 1.55
CA TRP A 29 13.90 2.52 1.03
C TRP A 29 12.56 3.06 0.56
N MET A 30 11.81 2.25 -0.21
CA MET A 30 10.47 2.62 -0.66
C MET A 30 9.52 2.87 0.51
N ALA A 31 9.55 2.00 1.53
CA ALA A 31 8.73 2.17 2.73
C ALA A 31 9.11 3.44 3.51
N ALA A 32 10.41 3.73 3.65
CA ALA A 32 10.88 4.93 4.33
C ALA A 32 10.47 6.21 3.58
N LEU A 33 10.56 6.22 2.26
CA LEU A 33 10.18 7.35 1.42
C LEU A 33 8.66 7.60 1.46
N ILE A 34 7.85 6.58 1.14
CA ILE A 34 6.39 6.72 1.04
C ILE A 34 5.78 6.94 2.44
N ALA A 35 6.02 6.04 3.40
CA ALA A 35 5.46 6.19 4.74
C ALA A 35 6.05 7.40 5.47
N GLY A 36 7.35 7.66 5.30
CA GLY A 36 8.00 8.82 5.89
C GLY A 36 7.44 10.14 5.37
N GLY A 37 7.10 10.21 4.08
CA GLY A 37 6.42 11.34 3.47
C GLY A 37 4.99 11.52 3.98
N LEU A 38 4.17 10.47 3.95
CA LEU A 38 2.78 10.53 4.42
C LEU A 38 2.65 10.90 5.91
N LEU A 39 3.60 10.44 6.75
CA LEU A 39 3.63 10.78 8.18
C LEU A 39 4.07 12.23 8.46
N ARG A 40 4.64 12.93 7.47
CA ARG A 40 5.20 14.28 7.63
C ARG A 40 4.39 15.39 6.95
N LEU A 41 3.25 15.05 6.35
CA LEU A 41 2.43 15.97 5.55
C LEU A 41 2.09 17.30 6.27
N GLU A 42 1.87 17.31 7.59
CA GLU A 42 1.59 18.55 8.35
C GLU A 42 2.86 19.25 8.85
N ARG A 43 3.80 18.47 9.38
CA ARG A 43 4.96 19.01 10.13
C ARG A 43 6.09 19.48 9.24
N ALA A 44 6.25 18.86 8.06
CA ALA A 44 7.32 19.17 7.12
C ALA A 44 6.82 18.93 5.68
N PRO A 45 5.88 19.74 5.18
CA PRO A 45 5.21 19.49 3.91
C PRO A 45 6.16 19.45 2.71
N VAL A 46 7.22 20.26 2.71
CA VAL A 46 8.25 20.23 1.65
C VAL A 46 9.02 18.92 1.67
N LEU A 47 9.55 18.51 2.84
CA LEU A 47 10.25 17.24 2.97
C LEU A 47 9.33 16.06 2.64
N ALA A 48 8.05 16.12 3.03
CA ALA A 48 7.08 15.09 2.69
C ALA A 48 6.92 14.92 1.17
N GLY A 49 6.82 16.04 0.44
CA GLY A 49 6.78 16.01 -1.02
C GLY A 49 8.08 15.48 -1.64
N ILE A 50 9.25 15.88 -1.13
CA ILE A 50 10.54 15.36 -1.62
C ILE A 50 10.62 13.85 -1.43
N LEU A 51 10.28 13.33 -0.24
CA LEU A 51 10.32 11.90 0.03
C LEU A 51 9.37 11.12 -0.88
N ILE A 52 8.16 11.62 -1.12
CA ILE A 52 7.20 10.99 -2.03
C ILE A 52 7.73 11.06 -3.47
N GLY A 53 8.14 12.23 -3.97
CA GLY A 53 8.66 12.35 -5.34
C GLY A 53 9.92 11.51 -5.61
N LEU A 54 10.77 11.27 -4.61
CA LEU A 54 11.90 10.33 -4.72
C LEU A 54 11.44 8.87 -4.88
N ALA A 55 10.27 8.51 -4.36
CA ALA A 55 9.70 7.17 -4.52
C ALA A 55 9.19 6.90 -5.95
N THR A 56 9.14 7.91 -6.83
CA THR A 56 8.78 7.73 -8.24
C THR A 56 9.80 6.87 -9.03
N ILE A 57 10.93 6.47 -8.42
CA ILE A 57 11.79 5.41 -8.94
C ILE A 57 11.06 4.05 -9.13
N LYS A 58 9.97 3.83 -8.37
CA LYS A 58 9.02 2.72 -8.56
C LYS A 58 7.60 3.31 -8.68
N PRO A 59 7.24 3.91 -9.83
CA PRO A 59 6.03 4.71 -9.97
C PRO A 59 4.74 3.91 -9.69
N GLN A 60 4.77 2.59 -9.93
CA GLN A 60 3.64 1.71 -9.66
C GLN A 60 3.26 1.63 -8.17
N LEU A 61 4.19 1.91 -7.24
CA LEU A 61 3.89 1.95 -5.80
C LEU A 61 3.14 3.23 -5.39
N GLU A 62 3.12 4.24 -6.26
CA GLU A 62 2.54 5.54 -5.97
C GLU A 62 1.16 5.74 -6.62
N LEU A 63 0.60 4.73 -7.28
CA LEU A 63 -0.60 4.88 -8.11
C LEU A 63 -1.77 5.59 -7.41
N LEU A 64 -2.00 5.31 -6.12
CA LEU A 64 -3.05 5.94 -5.31
C LEU A 64 -2.53 6.98 -4.30
N ILE A 65 -1.21 7.21 -4.23
CA ILE A 65 -0.61 8.18 -3.30
C ILE A 65 -1.05 9.62 -3.63
N PRO A 66 -1.07 10.09 -4.91
CA PRO A 66 -1.64 11.39 -5.25
C PRO A 66 -3.08 11.55 -4.77
N GLN A 67 -3.90 10.50 -4.86
CA GLN A 67 -5.26 10.53 -4.34
C GLN A 67 -5.27 10.74 -2.82
N VAL A 68 -4.41 10.03 -2.06
CA VAL A 68 -4.26 10.23 -0.61
C VAL A 68 -3.88 11.67 -0.30
N LEU A 69 -2.95 12.28 -1.05
CA LEU A 69 -2.55 13.67 -0.86
C LEU A 69 -3.72 14.64 -1.12
N VAL A 70 -4.49 14.43 -2.18
CA VAL A 70 -5.68 15.24 -2.49
C VAL A 70 -6.73 15.10 -1.39
N LEU A 71 -7.03 13.87 -0.96
CA LEU A 71 -7.99 13.59 0.12
C LEU A 71 -7.54 14.19 1.47
N ALA A 72 -6.23 14.23 1.72
CA ALA A 72 -5.64 14.88 2.90
C ALA A 72 -5.48 16.40 2.74
N ARG A 73 -5.90 16.99 1.62
CA ARG A 73 -5.74 18.41 1.25
C ARG A 73 -4.26 18.88 1.32
N ALA A 74 -3.34 17.97 1.02
CA ALA A 74 -1.90 18.17 1.11
C ALA A 74 -1.33 18.73 -0.21
N TRP A 75 -1.75 19.93 -0.58
CA TRP A 75 -1.40 20.56 -1.87
C TRP A 75 0.09 20.87 -2.01
N ILE A 76 0.75 21.34 -0.95
CA ILE A 76 2.18 21.63 -0.96
C ILE A 76 2.99 20.33 -1.15
N PRO A 77 2.79 19.26 -0.34
CA PRO A 77 3.44 17.97 -0.61
C PRO A 77 3.19 17.44 -2.02
N LEU A 78 1.97 17.56 -2.56
CA LEU A 78 1.65 17.14 -3.92
C LEU A 78 2.48 17.89 -4.96
N ALA A 79 2.50 19.23 -4.90
CA ALA A 79 3.28 20.05 -5.83
C ALA A 79 4.79 19.76 -5.74
N ILE A 80 5.32 19.59 -4.53
CA ILE A 80 6.74 19.28 -4.32
C ILE A 80 7.09 17.86 -4.79
N ALA A 81 6.19 16.88 -4.59
CA ALA A 81 6.38 15.53 -5.11
C ALA A 81 6.42 15.53 -6.64
N THR A 82 5.48 16.23 -7.29
CA THR A 82 5.48 16.40 -8.75
C THR A 82 6.76 17.08 -9.25
N ALA A 83 7.19 18.16 -8.59
CA ALA A 83 8.43 18.85 -8.97
C ALA A 83 9.67 17.98 -8.79
N THR A 84 9.73 17.19 -7.71
CA THR A 84 10.85 16.26 -7.45
C THR A 84 10.90 15.15 -8.49
N ALA A 85 9.76 14.54 -8.81
CA ALA A 85 9.65 13.52 -9.85
C ALA A 85 10.02 14.07 -11.24
N ALA A 86 9.52 15.26 -11.59
CA ALA A 86 9.85 15.94 -12.85
C ALA A 86 11.35 16.26 -12.91
N PHE A 87 11.94 16.75 -11.82
CA PHE A 87 13.37 16.99 -11.75
C PHE A 87 14.17 15.70 -11.97
N MET A 88 13.82 14.59 -11.31
CA MET A 88 14.49 13.31 -11.52
C MET A 88 14.40 12.84 -12.97
N ALA A 89 13.22 12.96 -13.59
CA ALA A 89 13.01 12.55 -14.97
C ALA A 89 13.80 13.41 -15.97
N LEU A 90 13.78 14.74 -15.79
CA LEU A 90 14.52 15.67 -16.63
C LEU A 90 16.03 15.56 -16.43
N ALA A 91 16.49 15.34 -15.19
CA ALA A 91 17.89 15.14 -14.88
C ALA A 91 18.42 13.84 -15.52
N SER A 92 17.65 12.74 -15.47
CA SER A 92 18.05 11.50 -16.12
C SER A 92 18.00 11.61 -17.65
N LEU A 93 17.00 12.30 -18.22
CA LEU A 93 16.93 12.59 -19.64
C LEU A 93 18.12 13.41 -20.12
N PHE A 94 18.49 14.47 -19.38
CA PHE A 94 19.63 15.32 -19.71
C PHE A 94 20.96 14.57 -19.60
N TRP A 95 21.12 13.72 -18.57
CA TRP A 95 22.36 13.00 -18.31
C TRP A 95 22.57 11.78 -19.21
N LEU A 96 21.51 11.00 -19.47
CA LEU A 96 21.57 9.72 -20.18
C LEU A 96 21.12 9.82 -21.64
N GLY A 97 20.51 10.94 -22.05
CA GLY A 97 19.87 11.10 -23.35
C GLY A 97 18.46 10.49 -23.42
N ASP A 98 17.78 10.79 -24.51
CA ASP A 98 16.42 10.30 -24.83
C ASP A 98 16.40 8.82 -25.24
N GLY A 99 17.48 8.31 -25.81
CA GLY A 99 17.61 6.91 -26.23
C GLY A 99 17.30 5.91 -25.11
N VAL A 100 17.72 6.18 -23.86
CA VAL A 100 17.42 5.31 -22.71
C VAL A 100 15.94 5.30 -22.38
N TRP A 101 15.27 6.45 -22.48
CA TRP A 101 13.83 6.56 -22.26
C TRP A 101 13.03 5.81 -23.33
N LEU A 102 13.38 6.00 -24.61
CA LEU A 102 12.75 5.29 -25.72
C LEU A 102 12.92 3.78 -25.60
N ALA A 103 14.12 3.33 -25.22
CA ALA A 103 14.41 1.91 -24.96
C ALA A 103 13.57 1.38 -23.78
N TRP A 104 13.45 2.15 -22.69
CA TRP A 104 12.62 1.77 -21.55
C TRP A 104 11.14 1.62 -21.92
N PHE A 105 10.57 2.59 -22.66
CA PHE A 105 9.19 2.49 -23.13
C PHE A 105 8.98 1.29 -24.07
N SER A 106 9.93 1.03 -24.96
CA SER A 106 9.89 -0.12 -25.87
C SER A 106 10.04 -1.45 -25.14
N ALA A 107 10.71 -1.46 -23.98
CA ALA A 107 10.88 -2.65 -23.15
C ALA A 107 9.64 -3.00 -22.30
N LEU A 108 8.66 -2.09 -22.15
CA LEU A 108 7.45 -2.35 -21.36
C LEU A 108 6.64 -3.52 -21.90
N ASP A 109 6.37 -3.53 -23.21
CA ASP A 109 5.62 -4.60 -23.86
C ASP A 109 6.38 -5.93 -23.79
N LEU A 110 7.70 -5.88 -23.95
CA LEU A 110 8.56 -7.06 -23.81
C LEU A 110 8.53 -7.61 -22.39
N MET A 111 8.65 -6.76 -21.37
CA MET A 111 8.56 -7.16 -19.95
C MET A 111 7.18 -7.72 -19.60
N ALA A 112 6.10 -7.13 -20.12
CA ALA A 112 4.75 -7.62 -19.92
C ALA A 112 4.57 -9.00 -20.55
N ALA A 113 4.99 -9.17 -21.80
CA ALA A 113 4.95 -10.46 -22.50
C ALA A 113 5.80 -11.52 -21.79
N GLU A 114 7.00 -11.15 -21.33
CA GLU A 114 7.90 -12.07 -20.63
C GLU A 114 7.35 -12.50 -19.28
N THR A 115 6.75 -11.56 -18.54
CA THR A 115 6.04 -11.85 -17.29
C THR A 115 4.90 -12.82 -17.54
N SER A 116 4.08 -12.57 -18.56
CA SER A 116 2.96 -13.45 -18.90
C SER A 116 3.43 -14.85 -19.29
N ARG A 117 4.51 -14.96 -20.07
CA ARG A 117 5.11 -16.26 -20.45
C ARG A 117 5.61 -17.06 -19.25
N HIS A 118 6.21 -16.38 -18.27
CA HIS A 118 6.83 -17.02 -17.10
C HIS A 118 5.97 -16.94 -15.83
N VAL A 119 4.70 -16.53 -15.94
CA VAL A 119 3.87 -16.18 -14.78
C VAL A 119 3.73 -17.35 -13.81
N ALA A 120 3.67 -18.59 -14.27
CA ALA A 120 3.59 -19.76 -13.39
C ALA A 120 4.80 -19.87 -12.45
N SER A 121 6.00 -19.52 -12.92
CA SER A 121 7.23 -19.52 -12.12
C SER A 121 7.39 -18.27 -11.25
N LEU A 122 6.86 -17.14 -11.72
CA LEU A 122 6.99 -15.85 -11.04
C LEU A 122 5.87 -15.61 -10.03
N ALA A 123 4.71 -16.25 -10.20
CA ALA A 123 3.49 -16.02 -9.42
C ALA A 123 3.73 -16.08 -7.91
N PRO A 124 4.42 -17.10 -7.33
CA PRO A 124 4.65 -17.14 -5.88
C PRO A 124 5.32 -15.87 -5.33
N TRP A 125 6.07 -15.16 -6.16
CA TRP A 125 6.77 -13.93 -5.81
C TRP A 125 6.01 -12.66 -6.21
N LEU A 126 5.19 -12.73 -7.25
CA LEU A 126 4.33 -11.66 -7.77
C LEU A 126 2.98 -11.64 -7.06
N ALA A 127 2.91 -11.12 -5.84
CA ALA A 127 1.69 -11.04 -5.04
C ALA A 127 0.68 -9.96 -5.53
N SER A 128 0.24 -10.02 -6.79
CA SER A 128 -0.72 -9.09 -7.40
C SER A 128 -1.93 -9.82 -7.99
N VAL A 129 -3.07 -9.13 -8.11
CA VAL A 129 -4.27 -9.71 -8.73
C VAL A 129 -4.07 -10.15 -10.18
N PRO A 130 -3.38 -9.37 -11.05
CA PRO A 130 -3.14 -9.81 -12.42
C PRO A 130 -2.31 -11.09 -12.48
N ALA A 131 -1.24 -11.17 -11.68
CA ALA A 131 -0.42 -12.38 -11.62
C ALA A 131 -1.22 -13.60 -11.14
N ALA A 132 -2.14 -13.43 -10.18
CA ALA A 132 -2.96 -14.53 -9.67
C ALA A 132 -3.93 -15.06 -10.72
N MET A 133 -4.57 -14.15 -11.45
CA MET A 133 -5.49 -14.51 -12.55
C MET A 133 -4.74 -15.17 -13.71
N LEU A 134 -3.59 -14.61 -14.10
CA LEU A 134 -2.73 -15.18 -15.15
C LEU A 134 -2.22 -16.58 -14.76
N ALA A 135 -1.78 -16.77 -13.51
CA ALA A 135 -1.37 -18.08 -13.00
C ALA A 135 -2.51 -19.11 -12.97
N SER A 136 -3.75 -18.65 -12.86
CA SER A 136 -4.96 -19.48 -12.93
C SER A 136 -5.42 -19.78 -14.37
N GLY A 137 -4.65 -19.37 -15.38
CA GLY A 137 -4.96 -19.61 -16.79
C GLY A 137 -5.89 -18.58 -17.43
N LEU A 138 -6.26 -17.51 -16.72
CA LEU A 138 -6.99 -16.39 -17.33
C LEU A 138 -6.02 -15.50 -18.11
N ALA A 139 -6.52 -14.78 -19.13
CA ALA A 139 -5.71 -13.84 -19.90
C ALA A 139 -6.58 -12.74 -20.52
N GLY A 140 -5.93 -11.69 -21.05
CA GLY A 140 -6.60 -10.65 -21.83
C GLY A 140 -7.43 -9.67 -20.99
N PRO A 141 -8.50 -9.08 -21.58
CA PRO A 141 -9.28 -8.00 -20.95
C PRO A 141 -9.81 -8.29 -19.54
N PRO A 142 -10.31 -9.50 -19.18
CA PRO A 142 -10.85 -9.75 -17.84
C PRO A 142 -9.85 -9.49 -16.70
N VAL A 143 -8.56 -9.80 -16.91
CA VAL A 143 -7.49 -9.58 -15.93
C VAL A 143 -7.35 -8.09 -15.61
N TRP A 144 -7.31 -7.26 -16.65
CA TRP A 144 -7.14 -5.82 -16.51
C TRP A 144 -8.40 -5.14 -16.01
N ILE A 145 -9.59 -5.63 -16.39
CA ILE A 145 -10.86 -5.15 -15.83
C ILE A 145 -10.91 -5.41 -14.32
N ALA A 146 -10.50 -6.59 -13.86
CA ALA A 146 -10.46 -6.90 -12.43
C ALA A 146 -9.46 -6.00 -11.68
N GLN A 147 -8.29 -5.74 -12.26
CA GLN A 147 -7.32 -4.81 -11.67
C GLN A 147 -7.86 -3.38 -11.59
N LEU A 148 -8.48 -2.88 -12.65
CA LEU A 148 -9.08 -1.54 -12.66
C LEU A 148 -10.24 -1.45 -11.65
N ALA A 149 -11.05 -2.50 -11.53
CA ALA A 149 -12.10 -2.58 -10.53
C ALA A 149 -11.54 -2.56 -9.10
N LEU A 150 -10.42 -3.25 -8.84
CA LEU A 150 -9.71 -3.20 -7.56
C LEU A 150 -9.19 -1.79 -7.27
N ILE A 151 -8.53 -1.14 -8.23
CA ILE A 151 -8.02 0.22 -8.09
C ILE A 151 -9.17 1.19 -7.77
N ALA A 152 -10.29 1.10 -8.50
CA ALA A 152 -11.46 1.92 -8.27
C ALA A 152 -12.11 1.65 -6.89
N GLY A 153 -12.20 0.38 -6.48
CA GLY A 153 -12.73 -0.02 -5.19
C GLY A 153 -11.89 0.49 -4.02
N VAL A 154 -10.57 0.33 -4.10
CA VAL A 154 -9.63 0.85 -3.10
C VAL A 154 -9.65 2.38 -3.08
N GLY A 155 -9.68 3.03 -4.24
CA GLY A 155 -9.82 4.49 -4.33
C GLY A 155 -11.12 5.01 -3.69
N SER A 156 -12.22 4.27 -3.88
CA SER A 156 -13.50 4.59 -3.23
C SER A 156 -13.46 4.39 -1.71
N LEU A 157 -12.76 3.35 -1.25
CA LEU A 157 -12.53 3.11 0.17
C LEU A 157 -11.69 4.22 0.81
N LEU A 158 -10.61 4.68 0.14
CA LEU A 158 -9.80 5.81 0.59
C LEU A 158 -10.66 7.08 0.75
N LEU A 159 -11.53 7.35 -0.23
CA LEU A 159 -12.47 8.46 -0.17
C LEU A 159 -13.46 8.31 1.00
N ALA A 160 -13.98 7.11 1.25
CA ALA A 160 -14.87 6.84 2.39
C ALA A 160 -14.16 7.05 3.74
N ILE A 161 -12.91 6.58 3.87
CA ILE A 161 -12.08 6.80 5.06
C ILE A 161 -11.76 8.28 5.25
N ALA A 162 -11.42 9.00 4.17
CA ALA A 162 -11.14 10.43 4.26
C ALA A 162 -12.33 11.23 4.82
N ARG A 163 -13.57 10.82 4.49
CA ARG A 163 -14.80 11.45 5.00
C ARG A 163 -15.03 11.24 6.50
N THR A 164 -14.39 10.26 7.15
CA THR A 164 -14.48 10.11 8.61
C THR A 164 -13.60 11.12 9.35
N GLY A 165 -12.74 11.87 8.65
CA GLY A 165 -11.79 12.80 9.25
C GLY A 165 -10.60 12.13 9.96
N ASN A 166 -10.54 10.79 10.00
CA ASN A 166 -9.46 10.09 10.66
C ASN A 166 -8.19 10.04 9.79
N ARG A 167 -7.31 11.04 9.97
CA ARG A 167 -6.05 11.17 9.23
C ARG A 167 -5.15 9.94 9.36
N ARG A 168 -5.08 9.34 10.54
CA ARG A 168 -4.25 8.16 10.80
C ARG A 168 -4.73 6.96 9.97
N ALA A 169 -6.04 6.74 9.93
CA ALA A 169 -6.65 5.68 9.13
C ALA A 169 -6.45 5.94 7.63
N LEU A 170 -6.58 7.20 7.17
CA LEU A 170 -6.32 7.56 5.77
C LEU A 170 -4.87 7.25 5.36
N VAL A 171 -3.88 7.60 6.20
CA VAL A 171 -2.46 7.29 5.92
C VAL A 171 -2.21 5.78 5.93
N ALA A 172 -2.74 5.06 6.92
CA ALA A 172 -2.62 3.60 6.99
C ALA A 172 -3.23 2.93 5.75
N ALA A 173 -4.45 3.32 5.37
CA ALA A 173 -5.13 2.81 4.19
C ALA A 173 -4.41 3.20 2.90
N GLY A 174 -3.80 4.38 2.81
CA GLY A 174 -2.97 4.79 1.67
C GLY A 174 -1.77 3.88 1.45
N LEU A 175 -1.08 3.48 2.52
CA LEU A 175 0.03 2.52 2.45
C LEU A 175 -0.43 1.12 2.02
N LEU A 176 -1.60 0.68 2.50
CA LEU A 176 -2.19 -0.59 2.08
C LEU A 176 -2.67 -0.56 0.63
N ALA A 177 -3.18 0.60 0.19
CA ALA A 177 -3.61 0.84 -1.17
C ALA A 177 -2.46 0.72 -2.16
N THR A 178 -1.24 1.15 -1.80
CA THR A 178 -0.03 0.90 -2.60
C THR A 178 0.19 -0.59 -2.89
N LEU A 179 -0.01 -1.45 -1.90
CA LEU A 179 0.19 -2.90 -2.04
C LEU A 179 -0.91 -3.58 -2.86
N ALA A 180 -2.12 -3.01 -2.86
CA ALA A 180 -3.28 -3.55 -3.57
C ALA A 180 -3.42 -3.04 -5.01
N ALA A 181 -3.16 -1.76 -5.24
CA ALA A 181 -3.45 -1.09 -6.51
C ALA A 181 -2.38 -1.33 -7.59
N THR A 182 -1.16 -1.71 -7.21
CA THR A 182 -0.12 -2.03 -8.18
C THR A 182 -0.44 -3.35 -8.91
N PRO A 183 -0.36 -3.38 -10.26
CA PRO A 183 -0.56 -4.61 -11.03
C PRO A 183 0.66 -5.56 -10.94
N PHE A 184 1.71 -5.18 -10.22
CA PHE A 184 3.01 -5.85 -10.23
C PHE A 184 3.69 -5.82 -8.85
N SER A 185 2.92 -6.09 -7.80
CA SER A 185 3.44 -6.18 -6.42
C SER A 185 4.30 -7.42 -6.26
N TYR A 186 5.51 -7.28 -5.74
CA TYR A 186 6.29 -8.42 -5.28
C TYR A 186 6.19 -8.61 -3.77
N VAL A 187 6.40 -9.85 -3.31
CA VAL A 187 6.44 -10.18 -1.88
C VAL A 187 7.51 -9.39 -1.13
N TYR A 188 8.59 -8.96 -1.80
CA TYR A 188 9.61 -8.11 -1.18
C TYR A 188 9.17 -6.65 -0.98
N ASP A 189 8.15 -6.17 -1.71
CA ASP A 189 7.61 -4.81 -1.52
C ASP A 189 6.66 -4.74 -0.30
N SER A 190 6.30 -5.89 0.29
CA SER A 190 5.43 -6.00 1.47
C SER A 190 5.96 -5.30 2.72
N VAL A 191 7.20 -4.82 2.73
CA VAL A 191 7.76 -3.97 3.81
C VAL A 191 6.90 -2.74 4.07
N LEU A 192 6.23 -2.22 3.04
CA LEU A 192 5.25 -1.12 3.16
C LEU A 192 4.06 -1.46 4.08
N ALA A 193 3.77 -2.74 4.32
CA ALA A 193 2.72 -3.16 5.24
C ALA A 193 3.11 -2.87 6.71
N LEU A 194 4.40 -2.84 7.05
CA LEU A 194 4.85 -2.65 8.44
C LEU A 194 4.41 -1.30 9.04
N PRO A 195 4.68 -0.14 8.41
CA PRO A 195 4.14 1.13 8.90
C PRO A 195 2.61 1.16 8.91
N ALA A 196 1.95 0.52 7.94
CA ALA A 196 0.49 0.42 7.92
C ALA A 196 -0.05 -0.37 9.12
N ILE A 197 0.55 -1.51 9.46
CA ILE A 197 0.21 -2.33 10.63
C ILE A 197 0.39 -1.51 11.91
N ILE A 198 1.51 -0.81 12.06
CA ILE A 198 1.76 0.06 13.24
C ILE A 198 0.67 1.13 13.36
N LEU A 199 0.27 1.74 12.25
CA LEU A 199 -0.79 2.74 12.24
C LEU A 199 -2.17 2.12 12.52
N ALA A 200 -2.46 0.93 12.02
CA ALA A 200 -3.73 0.24 12.24
C ALA A 200 -3.86 -0.42 13.62
N PHE A 201 -2.74 -0.71 14.29
CA PHE A 201 -2.68 -1.54 15.49
C PHE A 201 -3.62 -1.07 16.62
N PRO A 202 -3.70 0.21 17.00
CA PRO A 202 -4.56 0.62 18.11
C PRO A 202 -6.05 0.45 17.82
N SER A 203 -6.46 0.55 16.54
CA SER A 203 -7.85 0.35 16.13
C SER A 203 -8.22 -1.13 16.05
N LEU A 204 -7.31 -1.98 15.54
CA LEU A 204 -7.65 -3.37 15.19
C LEU A 204 -7.07 -4.44 16.14
N ALA A 205 -6.08 -4.09 16.94
CA ALA A 205 -5.43 -4.97 17.92
C ALA A 205 -5.28 -4.32 19.32
N GLY A 206 -5.99 -3.22 19.57
CA GLY A 206 -6.09 -2.59 20.89
C GLY A 206 -6.92 -3.42 21.89
N PRO A 207 -6.97 -3.00 23.17
CA PRO A 207 -7.68 -3.72 24.23
C PRO A 207 -9.17 -3.97 23.94
N THR A 208 -9.80 -3.06 23.20
CA THR A 208 -11.22 -3.09 22.84
C THR A 208 -11.47 -3.71 21.46
N SER A 209 -10.44 -4.22 20.78
CA SER A 209 -10.58 -4.66 19.40
C SER A 209 -11.27 -6.02 19.29
N THR A 210 -11.89 -6.27 18.14
CA THR A 210 -12.50 -7.55 17.82
C THR A 210 -11.44 -8.63 17.53
N SER A 211 -11.83 -9.90 17.68
CA SER A 211 -10.99 -11.03 17.24
C SER A 211 -10.68 -10.94 15.75
N LEU A 212 -11.65 -10.52 14.94
CA LEU A 212 -11.50 -10.33 13.50
C LEU A 212 -10.40 -9.30 13.16
N GLY A 213 -10.36 -8.16 13.87
CA GLY A 213 -9.30 -7.16 13.69
C GLY A 213 -7.90 -7.72 13.96
N ARG A 214 -7.74 -8.49 15.05
CA ARG A 214 -6.46 -9.12 15.41
C ARG A 214 -6.04 -10.18 14.38
N VAL A 215 -6.96 -11.04 13.96
CA VAL A 215 -6.69 -12.09 12.97
C VAL A 215 -6.31 -11.47 11.63
N THR A 216 -7.02 -10.42 11.19
CA THR A 216 -6.75 -9.77 9.91
C THR A 216 -5.40 -9.04 9.89
N LEU A 217 -5.03 -8.36 10.99
CA LEU A 217 -3.68 -7.79 11.12
C LEU A 217 -2.58 -8.85 11.17
N THR A 218 -2.84 -9.98 11.82
CA THR A 218 -1.90 -11.11 11.85
C THR A 218 -1.73 -11.71 10.46
N ALA A 219 -2.83 -11.84 9.71
CA ALA A 219 -2.80 -12.29 8.32
C ALA A 219 -1.99 -11.31 7.44
N LEU A 220 -2.16 -10.00 7.62
CA LEU A 220 -1.35 -9.00 6.91
C LEU A 220 0.14 -9.07 7.29
N TRP A 221 0.47 -9.35 8.56
CA TRP A 221 1.86 -9.54 9.01
C TRP A 221 2.56 -10.71 8.29
N PHE A 222 1.83 -11.82 8.08
CA PHE A 222 2.32 -13.00 7.36
C PHE A 222 2.02 -12.98 5.86
N ALA A 223 1.38 -11.92 5.34
CA ALA A 223 0.94 -11.80 3.96
C ALA A 223 1.96 -12.20 2.88
N PRO A 224 3.26 -11.86 2.95
CA PRO A 224 4.21 -12.33 1.94
C PRO A 224 4.33 -13.86 1.90
N PHE A 225 4.35 -14.54 3.05
CA PHE A 225 4.41 -16.00 3.12
C PHE A 225 3.09 -16.64 2.68
N LEU A 226 1.97 -16.07 3.10
CA LEU A 226 0.65 -16.51 2.66
C LEU A 226 0.49 -16.32 1.14
N SER A 227 1.10 -15.29 0.56
CA SER A 227 1.07 -15.10 -0.89
C SER A 227 1.86 -16.20 -1.59
N ILE A 228 3.08 -16.52 -1.14
CA ILE A 228 3.87 -17.63 -1.70
C ILE A 228 3.07 -18.94 -1.67
N GLU A 229 2.42 -19.23 -0.54
CA GLU A 229 1.67 -20.48 -0.32
C GLU A 229 0.38 -20.55 -1.16
N PHE A 230 -0.41 -19.47 -1.20
CA PHE A 230 -1.76 -19.51 -1.79
C PHE A 230 -1.83 -18.99 -3.22
N MET A 231 -0.76 -18.38 -3.75
CA MET A 231 -0.74 -17.93 -5.12
C MET A 231 -0.93 -19.05 -6.16
N PRO A 232 -0.38 -20.27 -5.98
CA PRO A 232 -0.67 -21.40 -6.87
C PRO A 232 -2.17 -21.74 -6.96
N SER A 233 -2.96 -21.36 -5.96
CA SER A 233 -4.42 -21.49 -5.95
C SER A 233 -5.15 -20.24 -6.45
N GLY A 234 -4.42 -19.26 -7.02
CA GLY A 234 -4.99 -18.02 -7.53
C GLY A 234 -5.38 -16.99 -6.46
N LEU A 235 -4.89 -17.14 -5.23
CA LEU A 235 -5.22 -16.23 -4.12
C LEU A 235 -4.03 -15.32 -3.76
N PRO A 236 -4.05 -14.04 -4.16
CA PRO A 236 -2.99 -13.10 -3.82
C PRO A 236 -3.20 -12.55 -2.40
N ALA A 237 -2.67 -13.25 -1.39
CA ALA A 237 -2.95 -12.93 0.02
C ALA A 237 -2.53 -11.51 0.44
N LEU A 238 -1.48 -10.93 -0.15
CA LEU A 238 -1.01 -9.58 0.14
C LEU A 238 -2.05 -8.48 -0.16
N PRO A 239 -2.54 -8.31 -1.41
CA PRO A 239 -3.57 -7.32 -1.70
C PRO A 239 -4.88 -7.66 -0.98
N VAL A 240 -5.24 -8.93 -0.81
CA VAL A 240 -6.47 -9.35 -0.10
C VAL A 240 -6.44 -8.91 1.37
N THR A 241 -5.37 -9.21 2.10
CA THR A 241 -5.23 -8.82 3.51
C THR A 241 -5.07 -7.30 3.65
N ALA A 242 -4.38 -6.63 2.72
CA ALA A 242 -4.26 -5.18 2.72
C ALA A 242 -5.63 -4.49 2.59
N VAL A 243 -6.47 -4.95 1.65
CA VAL A 243 -7.84 -4.43 1.48
C VAL A 243 -8.71 -4.76 2.70
N ALA A 244 -8.63 -5.98 3.24
CA ALA A 244 -9.38 -6.37 4.42
C ALA A 244 -9.06 -5.48 5.64
N VAL A 245 -7.78 -5.19 5.90
CA VAL A 245 -7.37 -4.25 6.95
C VAL A 245 -7.91 -2.84 6.69
N ALA A 246 -7.85 -2.35 5.44
CA ALA A 246 -8.39 -1.03 5.10
C ALA A 246 -9.92 -0.95 5.31
N ILE A 247 -10.66 -2.02 4.99
CA ILE A 247 -12.11 -2.10 5.24
C ILE A 247 -12.39 -2.06 6.74
N LEU A 248 -11.68 -2.85 7.55
CA LEU A 248 -11.87 -2.84 9.00
C LEU A 248 -11.54 -1.47 9.61
N LEU A 249 -10.49 -0.79 9.13
CA LEU A 249 -10.19 0.58 9.54
C LEU A 249 -11.34 1.54 9.20
N TYR A 250 -11.95 1.41 8.03
CA TYR A 250 -13.14 2.19 7.69
C TYR A 250 -14.29 1.93 8.66
N LEU A 251 -14.59 0.66 8.96
CA LEU A 251 -15.69 0.29 9.86
C LEU A 251 -15.48 0.83 11.28
N GLU A 252 -14.28 0.69 11.83
CA GLU A 252 -13.95 1.22 13.16
C GLU A 252 -14.01 2.76 13.21
N THR A 253 -13.54 3.44 12.15
CA THR A 253 -13.58 4.90 12.11
C THR A 253 -14.98 5.47 11.89
N ARG A 254 -15.84 4.74 11.19
CA ARG A 254 -17.26 5.07 11.06
C ARG A 254 -18.00 4.86 12.39
N GLY A 255 -17.72 3.76 13.10
CA GLY A 255 -18.34 3.45 14.39
C GLY A 255 -17.97 4.43 15.52
N ALA A 256 -16.82 5.11 15.40
CA ALA A 256 -16.39 6.13 16.35
C ALA A 256 -17.18 7.46 16.27
N SER A 257 -18.08 7.61 15.29
CA SER A 257 -18.84 8.84 15.05
C SER A 257 -20.36 8.57 14.99
N ASP A 258 -21.00 8.33 16.15
CA ASP A 258 -22.31 8.91 16.52
C ASP A 258 -22.70 8.64 18.00
N PRO A 259 -22.43 9.55 18.95
CA PRO A 259 -23.06 9.56 20.27
C PRO A 259 -24.34 10.41 20.36
N LEU A 260 -24.86 10.95 19.25
CA LEU A 260 -25.96 11.93 19.28
C LEU A 260 -27.32 11.30 18.97
N LEU A 261 -27.73 10.37 19.83
CA LEU A 261 -29.11 10.35 20.32
C LEU A 261 -29.06 10.15 21.84
N PRO A 262 -29.25 11.21 22.65
CA PRO A 262 -29.70 11.02 24.01
C PRO A 262 -31.09 10.42 23.92
N VAL A 263 -31.22 9.12 24.19
CA VAL A 263 -32.52 8.56 24.57
C VAL A 263 -32.91 9.32 25.84
N GLY A 264 -33.85 10.25 25.65
CA GLY A 264 -34.34 11.12 26.69
C GLY A 264 -34.75 10.30 27.90
N LYS A 265 -34.25 10.70 29.06
CA LYS A 265 -34.88 10.39 30.33
C LYS A 265 -36.27 11.04 30.32
N THR A 266 -37.30 10.27 29.99
CA THR A 266 -38.62 10.46 30.59
C THR A 266 -38.61 9.54 31.81
N GLY A 267 -38.37 10.03 33.02
CA GLY A 267 -39.15 11.08 33.66
C GLY A 267 -40.34 10.39 34.31
N SER A 268 -40.12 9.91 35.54
CA SER A 268 -41.16 9.42 36.43
C SER A 268 -42.23 10.49 36.66
N ALA A 269 -43.48 10.11 36.44
CA ALA A 269 -44.65 10.58 37.18
C ALA A 269 -45.55 9.36 37.38
#